data_AF-A0A7L6N5V2-F1
#
_entry.id   AF-A0A7L6N5V2-F1
#
_cell.length_a   1.000
_cell.length_b   1.000
_cell.length_c   1.000
_cell.angle_alpha   90.00
_cell.angle_beta   90.00
_cell.angle_gamma   90.00
#
_symmetry.space_group_name_H-M   'P 1'
#
loop_
_entity.id
_entity.type
_entity.pdbx_description
1 polymer ?
#
loop_
_entity_poly.entity_id
_entity_poly.type
_entity_poly.pdbx_seq_one_letter_code
_entity_poly.pdbx_strand_id
1 'polypeptide(L)'
;MNENLKNAYISEVIKYLPLSLKEDIRMELSANIDAQMENENMSLEDVLLDLGHPKQLAYSYLDNKEYVIGPRYKESYYQTLKLLIPLIWTIIIALDLISFIFTGDYSFSEMFESLNQATFVVFTYVTIGFIIAEKVNKNQDQNKDWHPSQIDIKKHSQKSWSRSSSYVGIIFTILFLVIINRFPHLIGINVIGENTNIPFFNLNDFDTYKTWLNIALIISATRLFLRIFFTEYNKINSSISFILNLISLVIVLAIILNPNLLNPNLSQELANLGFPELFSFNFIHNLFRLAGLIIFIVFTIDSYKELKYGFYNN
;
A
#
# COMPACT_ATOMS: atom_id res chain seq x y z
N MET A 1 32.14 22.31 -4.27
CA MET A 1 32.09 20.86 -3.96
C MET A 1 31.80 20.64 -2.48
N ASN A 2 32.52 21.33 -1.58
CA ASN A 2 32.35 21.26 -0.12
C ASN A 2 30.93 21.65 0.36
N GLU A 3 30.38 22.77 -0.12
CA GLU A 3 29.00 23.22 0.17
C GLU A 3 27.93 22.14 -0.12
N ASN A 4 28.05 21.45 -1.27
CA ASN A 4 27.09 20.41 -1.65
C ASN A 4 27.20 19.18 -0.75
N LEU A 5 28.41 18.80 -0.33
CA LEU A 5 28.64 17.66 0.57
C LEU A 5 28.13 17.96 1.98
N LYS A 6 28.38 19.18 2.50
CA LYS A 6 27.85 19.66 3.78
C LYS A 6 26.32 19.62 3.79
N ASN A 7 25.69 20.22 2.78
CA ASN A 7 24.22 20.24 2.67
C ASN A 7 23.63 18.83 2.51
N ALA A 8 24.31 17.93 1.79
CA ALA A 8 23.90 16.53 1.68
C ALA A 8 23.99 15.78 3.02
N TYR A 9 25.07 15.99 3.79
CA TYR A 9 25.22 15.40 5.11
C TYR A 9 24.13 15.90 6.08
N ILE A 10 23.94 17.21 6.18
CA ILE A 10 22.90 17.80 7.05
C ILE A 10 21.52 17.28 6.65
N SER A 11 21.23 17.22 5.34
CA SER A 11 19.96 16.68 4.83
C SER A 11 19.72 15.22 5.24
N GLU A 12 20.76 14.39 5.23
CA GLU A 12 20.65 13.01 5.72
C GLU A 12 20.50 12.94 7.25
N VAL A 13 21.12 13.82 8.05
CA VAL A 13 20.90 13.86 9.51
C VAL A 13 19.44 14.22 9.83
N ILE A 14 18.95 15.34 9.31
CA ILE A 14 17.63 15.87 9.66
C ILE A 14 16.47 15.01 9.15
N LYS A 15 16.72 14.14 8.17
CA LYS A 15 15.73 13.18 7.64
C LYS A 15 15.21 12.21 8.70
N TYR A 16 16.01 11.92 9.74
CA TYR A 16 15.64 11.02 10.84
C TYR A 16 14.97 11.75 12.01
N LEU A 17 14.93 13.08 12.00
CA LEU A 17 14.38 13.91 13.07
C LEU A 17 12.89 14.26 12.85
N PRO A 18 12.10 14.45 13.93
CA PRO A 18 10.76 15.02 13.87
C PRO A 18 10.77 16.40 13.19
N LEU A 19 9.71 16.73 12.42
CA LEU A 19 9.60 18.03 11.73
C LEU A 19 9.86 19.25 12.64
N SER A 20 9.39 19.20 13.89
CA SER A 20 9.56 20.29 14.86
C SER A 20 11.02 20.58 15.22
N LEU A 21 11.91 19.60 15.07
CA LEU A 21 13.34 19.73 15.42
C LEU A 21 14.22 19.93 14.18
N LYS A 22 13.70 19.74 12.96
CA LYS A 22 14.54 19.72 11.75
C LYS A 22 15.24 21.04 11.50
N GLU A 23 14.55 22.16 11.69
CA GLU A 23 15.12 23.47 11.34
C GLU A 23 16.11 23.95 12.39
N ASP A 24 15.80 23.75 13.67
CA ASP A 24 16.70 24.07 14.78
C ASP A 24 18.00 23.27 14.67
N ILE A 25 17.90 21.95 14.47
CA ILE A 25 19.09 21.10 14.33
C ILE A 25 19.83 21.35 13.02
N ARG A 26 19.14 21.73 11.93
CA ARG A 26 19.81 22.15 10.68
C ARG A 26 20.71 23.37 10.94
N MET A 27 20.19 24.38 11.62
CA MET A 27 20.94 25.61 11.93
C MET A 27 22.11 25.31 12.88
N GLU A 28 21.86 24.56 13.95
CA GLU A 28 22.89 24.17 14.93
C GLU A 28 24.02 23.37 14.26
N LEU A 29 23.68 22.33 13.50
CA LEU A 29 24.67 21.47 12.84
C LEU A 29 25.45 22.21 11.77
N SER A 30 24.81 23.11 11.02
CA SER A 30 25.51 23.95 10.04
C SER A 30 26.53 24.86 10.73
N ALA A 31 26.13 25.52 11.81
CA ALA A 31 27.00 26.41 12.58
C ALA A 31 28.16 25.66 13.23
N ASN A 32 27.91 24.45 13.74
CA ASN A 32 28.96 23.60 14.32
C ASN A 32 30.01 23.18 13.28
N ILE A 33 29.57 22.72 12.10
CA ILE A 33 30.49 22.35 11.02
C ILE A 33 31.33 23.54 10.57
N ASP A 34 30.73 24.73 10.42
CA ASP A 34 31.47 25.95 10.05
C ASP A 34 32.50 26.33 11.11
N ALA A 35 32.12 26.27 12.39
CA ALA A 35 33.00 26.59 13.50
C ALA A 35 34.19 25.60 13.63
N GLN A 36 33.97 24.29 13.42
CA GLN A 36 35.06 23.30 13.44
C GLN A 36 36.03 23.49 12.27
N MET A 37 35.51 23.81 11.07
CA MET A 37 36.36 24.12 9.92
C MET A 37 37.23 25.36 10.13
N GLU A 38 36.68 26.42 10.73
CA GLU A 38 37.42 27.67 10.97
C GLU A 38 38.44 27.57 12.12
N ASN A 39 38.09 26.90 13.22
CA ASN A 39 38.94 26.85 14.41
C ASN A 39 40.05 25.80 14.34
N GLU A 40 39.80 24.67 13.68
CA GLU A 40 40.73 23.52 13.69
C GLU A 40 41.51 23.37 12.37
N ASN A 41 41.29 24.24 11.38
CA ASN A 41 41.85 24.15 10.02
C ASN A 41 41.70 22.76 9.39
N MET A 42 40.66 22.01 9.76
CA MET A 42 40.39 20.67 9.26
C MET A 42 39.71 20.71 7.89
N SER A 43 39.92 19.68 7.07
CA SER A 43 39.14 19.50 5.85
C SER A 43 37.69 19.19 6.21
N LEU A 44 36.73 19.59 5.37
CA LEU A 44 35.32 19.23 5.55
C LEU A 44 35.13 17.71 5.71
N GLU A 45 35.92 16.90 5.01
CA GLU A 45 35.85 15.45 5.10
C GLU A 45 36.25 14.92 6.49
N ASP A 46 37.25 15.54 7.13
CA ASP A 46 37.72 15.16 8.46
C ASP A 46 36.69 15.55 9.53
N VAL A 47 36.09 16.75 9.41
CA VAL A 47 35.00 17.21 10.29
C VAL A 47 33.79 16.28 10.19
N LEU A 48 33.40 15.89 8.98
CA LEU A 48 32.30 14.95 8.78
C LEU A 48 32.65 13.57 9.35
N LEU A 49 33.88 13.09 9.18
CA LEU A 49 34.38 11.84 9.77
C LEU A 49 34.24 11.83 11.30
N ASP A 50 34.60 12.94 11.96
CA ASP A 50 34.52 13.09 13.42
C ASP A 50 33.07 13.12 13.94
N LEU A 51 32.17 13.79 13.21
CA LEU A 51 30.72 13.78 13.49
C LEU A 51 30.08 12.38 13.33
N GLY A 52 30.72 11.50 12.57
CA GLY A 52 30.30 10.11 12.40
C GLY A 52 29.04 9.95 11.55
N HIS A 53 28.43 8.76 11.63
CA HIS A 53 27.33 8.39 10.74
C HIS A 53 26.10 9.30 10.97
N PRO A 54 25.52 9.93 9.91
CA PRO A 54 24.44 10.92 10.02
C PRO A 54 23.26 10.48 10.89
N LYS A 55 22.90 9.19 10.80
CA LYS A 55 21.83 8.58 11.58
C LYS A 55 22.17 8.43 13.08
N GLN A 56 23.41 8.09 13.41
CA GLN A 56 23.85 7.96 14.82
C GLN A 56 23.84 9.33 15.48
N LEU A 57 24.31 10.35 14.75
CA LEU A 57 24.23 11.74 15.18
C LEU A 57 22.76 12.21 15.31
N ALA A 58 21.89 11.86 14.37
CA ALA A 58 20.46 12.17 14.50
C ALA A 58 19.82 11.49 15.72
N TYR A 59 20.25 10.29 16.08
CA TYR A 59 19.78 9.61 17.30
C TYR A 59 20.38 10.20 18.57
N SER A 60 21.58 10.79 18.57
CA SER A 60 22.07 11.49 19.78
C SER A 60 21.26 12.75 20.09
N TYR A 61 20.62 13.34 19.08
CA TYR A 61 19.62 14.41 19.26
C TYR A 61 18.25 13.93 19.75
N LEU A 62 18.00 12.62 19.75
CA LEU A 62 16.77 12.02 20.25
C LEU A 62 17.06 11.41 21.62
N ASP A 63 16.22 11.68 22.62
CA ASP A 63 16.29 10.93 23.88
C ASP A 63 16.30 9.43 23.55
N ASN A 64 17.40 8.74 23.91
CA ASN A 64 17.69 7.32 23.65
C ASN A 64 16.59 6.39 24.18
N LYS A 65 15.46 6.34 23.50
CA LYS A 65 14.31 5.50 23.83
C LYS A 65 14.12 4.51 22.70
N GLU A 66 13.92 3.24 23.04
CA GLU A 66 13.56 2.23 22.05
C GLU A 66 12.13 2.51 21.56
N TYR A 67 12.00 2.86 20.28
CA TYR A 67 10.70 3.11 19.65
C TYR A 67 10.26 1.90 18.83
N VAL A 68 8.99 1.51 18.96
CA VAL A 68 8.35 0.49 18.10
C VAL A 68 8.18 1.01 16.66
N ILE A 69 7.84 2.30 16.52
CA ILE A 69 7.86 3.06 15.27
C ILE A 69 8.68 4.32 15.55
N GLY A 70 9.83 4.46 14.89
CA GLY A 70 10.78 5.52 15.16
C GLY A 70 10.32 6.88 14.66
N PRO A 71 10.99 7.97 15.09
CA PRO A 71 10.67 9.35 14.67
C PRO A 71 10.63 9.53 13.15
N ARG A 72 11.45 8.77 12.41
CA ARG A 72 11.48 8.74 10.94
C ARG A 72 10.12 8.45 10.30
N TYR A 73 9.34 7.53 10.87
CA TYR A 73 8.07 7.08 10.29
C TYR A 73 6.84 7.50 11.07
N LYS A 74 7.01 8.03 12.29
CA LYS A 74 5.91 8.41 13.19
C LYS A 74 4.88 9.29 12.51
N GLU A 75 5.30 10.32 11.79
CA GLU A 75 4.38 11.24 11.13
C GLU A 75 3.66 10.59 9.95
N SER A 76 4.38 9.87 9.09
CA SER A 76 3.79 9.15 7.96
C SER A 76 2.78 8.09 8.43
N TYR A 77 3.04 7.43 9.56
CA TYR A 77 2.10 6.51 10.19
C TYR A 77 0.79 7.19 10.57
N TYR A 78 0.84 8.31 11.30
CA TYR A 78 -0.37 9.06 11.68
C TYR A 78 -1.12 9.62 10.47
N GLN A 79 -0.41 10.16 9.48
CA GLN A 79 -1.03 10.65 8.23
C GLN A 79 -1.74 9.52 7.48
N THR A 80 -1.14 8.33 7.41
CA THR A 80 -1.73 7.15 6.76
C THR A 80 -3.03 6.73 7.46
N LEU A 81 -3.03 6.62 8.79
CA LEU A 81 -4.24 6.25 9.54
C LEU A 81 -5.33 7.32 9.43
N LYS A 82 -4.97 8.61 9.55
CA LYS A 82 -5.92 9.73 9.41
C LYS A 82 -6.55 9.80 8.01
N LEU A 83 -5.88 9.28 6.99
CA LEU A 83 -6.41 9.18 5.64
C LEU A 83 -7.28 7.94 5.46
N LEU A 84 -6.79 6.76 5.84
CA LEU A 84 -7.43 5.49 5.51
C LEU A 84 -8.68 5.22 6.34
N ILE A 85 -8.68 5.51 7.66
CA ILE A 85 -9.81 5.18 8.54
C ILE A 85 -11.08 5.93 8.10
N PRO A 86 -11.11 7.27 7.97
CA PRO A 86 -12.32 8.00 7.58
C PRO A 86 -12.79 7.64 6.17
N LEU A 87 -11.87 7.32 5.26
CA LEU A 87 -12.18 6.93 3.90
C LEU A 87 -12.94 5.60 3.87
N ILE A 88 -12.47 4.61 4.63
CA ILE A 88 -13.10 3.29 4.71
C ILE A 88 -14.45 3.38 5.42
N TRP A 89 -14.57 4.22 6.43
CA TRP A 89 -15.86 4.50 7.08
C TRP A 89 -16.86 5.07 6.08
N THR A 90 -16.45 6.07 5.29
CA THR A 90 -17.30 6.66 4.25
C THR A 90 -17.77 5.61 3.24
N ILE A 91 -16.88 4.71 2.83
CA ILE A 91 -17.21 3.61 1.91
C ILE A 91 -18.23 2.65 2.53
N ILE A 92 -17.99 2.19 3.76
CA ILE A 92 -18.89 1.24 4.45
C ILE A 92 -20.27 1.88 4.63
N ILE A 93 -20.34 3.12 5.11
CA ILE A 93 -21.59 3.85 5.28
C ILE A 93 -22.33 3.99 3.94
N ALA A 94 -21.61 4.34 2.87
CA ALA A 94 -22.22 4.45 1.54
C ALA A 94 -22.78 3.09 1.05
N LEU A 95 -22.06 2.00 1.26
CA LEU A 95 -22.51 0.66 0.89
C LEU A 95 -23.71 0.20 1.72
N ASP A 96 -23.73 0.50 3.03
CA ASP A 96 -24.89 0.22 3.90
C ASP A 96 -26.12 1.03 3.48
N LEU A 97 -25.95 2.31 3.09
CA LEU A 97 -27.04 3.12 2.55
C LEU A 97 -27.59 2.54 1.24
N ILE A 98 -26.71 2.07 0.35
CA ILE A 98 -27.11 1.39 -0.88
C ILE A 98 -27.87 0.10 -0.54
N SER A 99 -27.35 -0.70 0.40
CA SER A 99 -28.00 -1.93 0.85
C SER A 99 -29.39 -1.67 1.46
N PHE A 100 -29.53 -0.59 2.23
CA PHE A 100 -30.81 -0.17 2.81
C PHE A 100 -31.85 0.17 1.73
N ILE A 101 -31.45 0.84 0.64
CA ILE A 101 -32.35 1.16 -0.48
C ILE A 101 -32.92 -0.11 -1.13
N PHE A 102 -32.12 -1.19 -1.21
CA PHE A 102 -32.56 -2.44 -1.82
C PHE A 102 -33.38 -3.32 -0.88
N THR A 103 -32.92 -3.46 0.36
CA THR A 103 -33.48 -4.42 1.32
C THR A 103 -34.58 -3.83 2.20
N GLY A 104 -34.61 -2.50 2.36
CA GLY A 104 -35.48 -1.80 3.30
C GLY A 104 -35.13 -2.04 4.77
N ASP A 105 -34.11 -2.85 5.06
CA ASP A 105 -33.67 -3.20 6.41
C ASP A 105 -32.38 -2.46 6.76
N TYR A 106 -32.32 -1.92 7.98
CA TYR A 106 -31.18 -1.18 8.48
C TYR A 106 -30.77 -1.71 9.85
N SER A 107 -29.60 -2.34 9.89
CA SER A 107 -29.00 -2.89 11.10
C SER A 107 -27.85 -2.00 11.57
N PHE A 108 -28.14 -1.10 12.53
CA PHE A 108 -27.11 -0.24 13.12
C PHE A 108 -25.98 -1.06 13.78
N SER A 109 -26.33 -2.20 14.39
CA SER A 109 -25.36 -3.10 15.02
C SER A 109 -24.36 -3.66 14.02
N GLU A 110 -24.82 -4.09 12.84
CA GLU A 110 -23.93 -4.68 11.84
C GLU A 110 -23.07 -3.63 11.13
N MET A 111 -23.60 -2.42 10.92
CA MET A 111 -22.80 -1.29 10.44
C MET A 111 -21.68 -0.98 11.45
N PHE A 112 -22.01 -0.88 12.74
CA PHE A 112 -21.02 -0.62 13.79
C PHE A 112 -19.97 -1.73 13.91
N GLU A 113 -20.38 -2.99 13.80
CA GLU A 113 -19.46 -4.14 13.75
C GLU A 113 -18.51 -4.03 12.55
N SER A 114 -19.04 -3.73 11.37
CA SER A 114 -18.25 -3.59 10.14
C SER A 114 -17.24 -2.45 10.23
N LEU A 115 -17.65 -1.30 10.78
CA LEU A 115 -16.75 -0.15 11.00
C LEU A 115 -15.62 -0.50 11.96
N ASN A 116 -15.92 -1.19 13.07
CA ASN A 116 -14.90 -1.60 14.04
C ASN A 116 -13.94 -2.65 13.46
N GLN A 117 -14.47 -3.67 12.78
CA GLN A 117 -13.66 -4.70 12.15
C GLN A 117 -12.73 -4.10 11.10
N ALA A 118 -13.24 -3.24 10.22
CA ALA A 118 -12.44 -2.58 9.21
C ALA A 118 -11.37 -1.68 9.84
N THR A 119 -11.71 -0.94 10.89
CA THR A 119 -10.75 -0.11 11.65
C THR A 119 -9.64 -0.96 12.24
N PHE A 120 -9.98 -2.08 12.87
CA PHE A 120 -9.00 -2.99 13.47
C PHE A 120 -8.06 -3.60 12.42
N VAL A 121 -8.60 -4.04 11.27
CA VAL A 121 -7.81 -4.59 10.17
C VAL A 121 -6.85 -3.53 9.62
N VAL A 122 -7.34 -2.33 9.31
CA VAL A 122 -6.53 -1.22 8.77
C VAL A 122 -5.46 -0.82 9.77
N PHE A 123 -5.83 -0.62 11.02
CA PHE A 123 -4.91 -0.25 12.08
C PHE A 123 -3.80 -1.29 12.24
N THR A 124 -4.17 -2.58 12.30
CA THR A 124 -3.23 -3.69 12.43
C THR A 124 -2.28 -3.73 11.24
N TYR A 125 -2.81 -3.64 10.02
CA TYR A 125 -2.03 -3.75 8.80
C TYR A 125 -1.03 -2.60 8.64
N VAL A 126 -1.50 -1.37 8.85
CA VAL A 126 -0.65 -0.17 8.81
C VAL A 126 0.40 -0.25 9.91
N THR A 127 0.03 -0.63 11.14
CA THR A 127 0.97 -0.71 12.27
C THR A 127 2.06 -1.76 12.06
N ILE A 128 1.68 -3.02 11.76
CA ILE A 128 2.65 -4.10 11.48
C ILE A 128 3.60 -3.67 10.37
N GLY A 129 3.02 -3.07 9.34
CA GLY A 129 3.78 -2.65 8.21
C GLY A 129 4.81 -1.55 8.50
N PHE A 130 4.45 -0.52 9.27
CA PHE A 130 5.38 0.50 9.73
C PHE A 130 6.44 -0.05 10.70
N ILE A 131 6.10 -1.06 11.51
CA ILE A 131 7.07 -1.79 12.35
C ILE A 131 8.10 -2.53 11.50
N ILE A 132 7.65 -3.25 10.46
CA ILE A 132 8.55 -3.94 9.52
C ILE A 132 9.48 -2.93 8.84
N ALA A 133 8.93 -1.81 8.40
CA ALA A 133 9.70 -0.74 7.77
C ALA A 133 10.79 -0.17 8.68
N GLU A 134 10.47 0.10 9.95
CA GLU A 134 11.45 0.56 10.93
C GLU A 134 12.57 -0.48 11.12
N LYS A 135 12.21 -1.77 11.28
CA LYS A 135 13.19 -2.85 11.50
C LYS A 135 14.09 -3.09 10.30
N VAL A 136 13.55 -3.14 9.08
CA VAL A 136 14.33 -3.41 7.87
C VAL A 136 15.31 -2.28 7.59
N ASN A 137 14.88 -1.02 7.71
CA ASN A 137 15.78 0.13 7.50
C ASN A 137 16.79 0.27 8.65
N LYS A 138 16.43 -0.07 9.89
CA LYS A 138 17.38 -0.08 11.01
C LYS A 138 18.57 -0.99 10.76
N ASN A 139 18.37 -2.15 10.14
CA ASN A 139 19.44 -3.10 9.83
C ASN A 139 20.35 -2.66 8.68
N GLN A 140 19.82 -1.99 7.65
CA GLN A 140 20.63 -1.47 6.54
C GLN A 140 21.56 -0.34 6.98
N ASP A 141 21.10 0.47 7.94
CA ASP A 141 21.82 1.66 8.41
C ASP A 141 22.85 1.36 9.54
N GLN A 142 23.06 0.09 9.91
CA GLN A 142 24.02 -0.33 10.96
C GLN A 142 25.41 -0.69 10.43
N ASN A 143 25.71 -0.39 9.17
CA ASN A 143 27.01 -0.68 8.58
C ASN A 143 28.11 0.16 9.28
N LYS A 144 29.08 -0.50 9.91
CA LYS A 144 30.05 0.10 10.85
C LYS A 144 31.17 0.90 10.16
N ASP A 145 31.36 0.73 8.86
CA ASP A 145 32.45 1.34 8.10
C ASP A 145 31.95 2.55 7.29
N TRP A 146 31.55 3.61 7.99
CA TRP A 146 31.04 4.84 7.39
C TRP A 146 32.17 5.76 6.89
N HIS A 147 32.01 6.34 5.70
CA HIS A 147 32.93 7.35 5.16
C HIS A 147 32.16 8.46 4.41
N PRO A 148 32.55 9.74 4.49
CA PRO A 148 31.85 10.85 3.83
C PRO A 148 31.67 10.70 2.31
N SER A 149 32.59 10.00 1.65
CA SER A 149 32.51 9.67 0.22
C SER A 149 31.40 8.69 -0.15
N GLN A 150 30.79 7.99 0.82
CA GLN A 150 29.62 7.13 0.63
C GLN A 150 28.31 7.92 0.59
N ILE A 151 28.34 9.22 0.93
CA ILE A 151 27.19 10.10 0.74
C ILE A 151 26.97 10.21 -0.76
N ASP A 152 25.97 9.50 -1.25
CA ASP A 152 25.68 9.48 -2.68
C ASP A 152 25.11 10.84 -3.11
N ILE A 153 25.99 11.70 -3.62
CA ILE A 153 25.65 13.02 -4.17
C ILE A 153 24.74 12.88 -5.41
N LYS A 154 24.65 11.69 -6.02
CA LYS A 154 23.86 11.42 -7.23
C LYS A 154 22.48 10.83 -6.95
N LYS A 155 22.04 10.70 -5.70
CA LYS A 155 20.78 10.01 -5.29
C LYS A 155 19.47 10.59 -5.86
N HIS A 156 19.54 11.59 -6.74
CA HIS A 156 18.39 12.21 -7.39
C HIS A 156 17.92 11.54 -8.69
N SER A 157 18.56 10.48 -9.21
CA SER A 157 18.19 9.92 -10.53
C SER A 157 17.56 8.53 -10.52
N GLN A 158 17.54 7.80 -9.39
CA GLN A 158 16.91 6.49 -9.35
C GLN A 158 15.38 6.60 -9.31
N LYS A 159 14.74 5.96 -10.28
CA LYS A 159 13.29 5.90 -10.36
C LYS A 159 12.76 5.17 -9.11
N SER A 160 11.76 5.74 -8.47
CA SER A 160 11.09 5.21 -7.28
C SER A 160 9.66 4.81 -7.60
N TRP A 161 9.06 3.93 -6.80
CA TRP A 161 7.62 3.68 -6.91
C TRP A 161 6.85 4.94 -6.51
N SER A 162 5.78 5.24 -7.25
CA SER A 162 4.89 6.32 -6.86
C SER A 162 4.18 5.94 -5.56
N ARG A 163 4.41 6.76 -4.52
CA ARG A 163 3.77 6.58 -3.22
C ARG A 163 2.26 6.76 -3.34
N SER A 164 1.80 7.74 -4.13
CA SER A 164 0.37 8.00 -4.33
C SER A 164 -0.32 6.82 -5.03
N SER A 165 0.31 6.20 -6.04
CA SER A 165 -0.29 5.02 -6.69
C SER A 165 -0.39 3.83 -5.74
N SER A 166 0.57 3.69 -4.81
CA SER A 166 0.56 2.61 -3.82
C SER A 166 -0.54 2.82 -2.77
N TYR A 167 -0.72 4.05 -2.28
CA TYR A 167 -1.84 4.40 -1.40
C TYR A 167 -3.19 4.18 -2.08
N VAL A 168 -3.37 4.67 -3.31
CA VAL A 168 -4.61 4.47 -4.07
C VAL A 168 -4.89 2.99 -4.27
N GLY A 169 -3.88 2.18 -4.63
CA GLY A 169 -4.04 0.74 -4.78
C GLY A 169 -4.47 0.05 -3.48
N ILE A 170 -3.90 0.44 -2.33
CA ILE A 170 -4.29 -0.10 -1.02
C ILE A 170 -5.75 0.22 -0.71
N ILE A 171 -6.18 1.46 -0.97
CA ILE A 171 -7.57 1.89 -0.78
C ILE A 171 -8.52 1.02 -1.61
N PHE A 172 -8.25 0.85 -2.91
CA PHE A 172 -9.07 -0.01 -3.76
C PHE A 172 -9.06 -1.47 -3.29
N THR A 173 -7.91 -1.99 -2.85
CA THR A 173 -7.81 -3.38 -2.35
C THR A 173 -8.66 -3.58 -1.11
N ILE A 174 -8.63 -2.64 -0.16
CA ILE A 174 -9.45 -2.71 1.06
C ILE A 174 -10.93 -2.56 0.72
N LEU A 175 -11.29 -1.67 -0.22
CA LEU A 175 -12.65 -1.53 -0.71
C LEU A 175 -13.17 -2.86 -1.30
N PHE A 176 -12.39 -3.53 -2.14
CA PHE A 176 -12.75 -4.85 -2.68
C PHE A 176 -12.90 -5.91 -1.57
N LEU A 177 -12.02 -5.92 -0.56
CA LEU A 177 -12.15 -6.82 0.59
C LEU A 177 -13.47 -6.60 1.33
N VAL A 178 -13.85 -5.34 1.60
CA VAL A 178 -15.12 -5.01 2.26
C VAL A 178 -16.31 -5.47 1.42
N ILE A 179 -16.34 -5.14 0.12
CA ILE A 179 -17.44 -5.50 -0.76
C ILE A 179 -17.62 -7.02 -0.83
N ILE A 180 -16.54 -7.77 -1.06
CA ILE A 180 -16.60 -9.23 -1.22
C ILE A 180 -17.04 -9.96 0.06
N ASN A 181 -16.58 -9.50 1.23
CA ASN A 181 -16.86 -10.20 2.48
C ASN A 181 -18.19 -9.80 3.12
N ARG A 182 -18.58 -8.53 2.99
CA ARG A 182 -19.74 -7.99 3.70
C ARG A 182 -20.92 -7.70 2.77
N PHE A 183 -20.67 -7.30 1.53
CA PHE A 183 -21.70 -6.91 0.58
C PHE A 183 -21.71 -7.78 -0.69
N PRO A 184 -21.58 -9.12 -0.62
CA PRO A 184 -21.60 -9.95 -1.81
C PRO A 184 -22.96 -9.89 -2.52
N HIS A 185 -24.04 -9.59 -1.80
CA HIS A 185 -25.39 -9.41 -2.36
C HIS A 185 -25.50 -8.16 -3.25
N LEU A 186 -24.66 -7.14 -3.04
CA LEU A 186 -24.61 -5.99 -3.95
C LEU A 186 -23.99 -6.34 -5.30
N ILE A 187 -23.30 -7.48 -5.42
CA ILE A 187 -22.76 -7.99 -6.68
C ILE A 187 -23.81 -8.92 -7.34
N GLY A 188 -24.87 -8.27 -7.83
CA GLY A 188 -26.03 -8.94 -8.38
C GLY A 188 -27.07 -7.93 -8.85
N ILE A 189 -28.22 -8.44 -9.28
CA ILE A 189 -29.37 -7.60 -9.61
C ILE A 189 -30.28 -7.56 -8.40
N ASN A 190 -30.38 -6.36 -7.82
CA ASN A 190 -31.23 -6.08 -6.69
C ASN A 190 -32.41 -5.25 -7.17
N VAL A 191 -33.63 -5.70 -6.90
CA VAL A 191 -34.85 -4.94 -7.19
C VAL A 191 -35.16 -4.06 -5.99
N ILE A 192 -35.37 -2.76 -6.25
CA ILE A 192 -35.62 -1.77 -5.21
C ILE A 192 -36.90 -2.11 -4.44
N GLY A 193 -36.81 -2.31 -3.13
CA GLY A 193 -37.95 -2.47 -2.23
C GLY A 193 -38.60 -3.86 -2.22
N GLU A 194 -38.11 -4.82 -3.01
CA GLU A 194 -38.67 -6.18 -3.05
C GLU A 194 -37.82 -7.20 -2.27
N ASN A 195 -36.66 -6.78 -1.72
CA ASN A 195 -35.67 -7.66 -1.08
C ASN A 195 -35.30 -8.89 -1.95
N THR A 196 -35.50 -8.79 -3.26
CA THR A 196 -35.16 -9.81 -4.25
C THR A 196 -33.76 -9.50 -4.77
N ASN A 197 -32.84 -10.41 -4.48
CA ASN A 197 -31.46 -10.34 -4.95
C ASN A 197 -31.18 -11.55 -5.86
N ILE A 198 -30.85 -11.28 -7.12
CA ILE A 198 -30.32 -12.25 -8.07
C ILE A 198 -28.79 -12.14 -8.05
N PRO A 199 -28.10 -13.05 -7.32
CA PRO A 199 -26.65 -12.98 -7.20
C PRO A 199 -25.99 -13.30 -8.54
N PHE A 200 -24.95 -12.55 -8.90
CA PHE A 200 -24.14 -12.88 -10.08
C PHE A 200 -23.30 -14.13 -9.88
N PHE A 201 -22.84 -14.34 -8.65
CA PHE A 201 -22.04 -15.50 -8.30
C PHE A 201 -22.89 -16.70 -7.93
N ASN A 202 -22.38 -17.88 -8.25
CA ASN A 202 -22.91 -19.13 -7.73
C ASN A 202 -22.64 -19.20 -6.22
N LEU A 203 -23.66 -18.92 -5.41
CA LEU A 203 -23.53 -18.84 -3.94
C LEU A 203 -23.14 -20.17 -3.30
N ASN A 204 -23.42 -21.32 -3.93
CA ASN A 204 -23.06 -22.63 -3.41
C ASN A 204 -21.54 -22.82 -3.29
N ASP A 205 -20.78 -22.24 -4.22
CA ASP A 205 -19.31 -22.34 -4.27
C ASP A 205 -18.63 -21.04 -3.83
N PHE A 206 -19.40 -19.99 -3.55
CA PHE A 206 -18.88 -18.64 -3.33
C PHE A 206 -17.96 -18.53 -2.12
N ASP A 207 -18.16 -19.33 -1.06
CA ASP A 207 -17.26 -19.34 0.09
C ASP A 207 -15.82 -19.77 -0.27
N THR A 208 -15.69 -20.73 -1.19
CA THR A 208 -14.38 -21.16 -1.70
C THR A 208 -13.74 -20.03 -2.50
N TYR A 209 -14.48 -19.43 -3.42
CA TYR A 209 -13.98 -18.30 -4.23
C TYR A 209 -13.61 -17.09 -3.37
N LYS A 210 -14.45 -16.75 -2.38
CA LYS A 210 -14.23 -15.67 -1.40
C LYS A 210 -12.92 -15.88 -0.63
N THR A 211 -12.66 -17.10 -0.16
CA THR A 211 -11.42 -17.44 0.57
C THR A 211 -10.18 -17.18 -0.29
N TRP A 212 -10.16 -17.70 -1.51
CA TRP A 212 -9.04 -17.49 -2.43
C TRP A 212 -8.91 -16.04 -2.87
N LEU A 213 -10.02 -15.32 -3.08
CA LEU A 213 -10.02 -13.90 -3.44
C LEU A 213 -9.44 -13.06 -2.30
N ASN A 214 -9.78 -13.36 -1.04
CA ASN A 214 -9.19 -12.71 0.13
C ASN A 214 -7.67 -12.93 0.20
N ILE A 215 -7.20 -14.15 -0.06
CA ILE A 215 -5.75 -14.44 -0.12
C ILE A 215 -5.07 -13.58 -1.20
N ALA A 216 -5.65 -13.52 -2.41
CA ALA A 216 -5.11 -12.71 -3.50
C ALA A 216 -5.07 -11.21 -3.15
N LEU A 217 -6.14 -10.68 -2.55
CA LEU A 217 -6.23 -9.29 -2.13
C LEU A 217 -5.24 -8.96 -1.00
N ILE A 218 -5.05 -9.86 -0.03
CA ILE A 218 -4.04 -9.68 1.04
C ILE A 218 -2.62 -9.68 0.46
N ILE A 219 -2.32 -10.58 -0.49
CA ILE A 219 -1.03 -10.60 -1.20
C ILE A 219 -0.82 -9.29 -1.97
N SER A 220 -1.84 -8.80 -2.67
CA SER A 220 -1.82 -7.52 -3.38
C SER A 220 -1.60 -6.35 -2.45
N ALA A 221 -2.32 -6.28 -1.32
CA ALA A 221 -2.11 -5.27 -0.30
C ALA A 221 -0.69 -5.33 0.26
N THR A 222 -0.15 -6.52 0.53
CA THR A 222 1.20 -6.73 1.07
C THR A 222 2.23 -6.15 0.11
N ARG A 223 2.11 -6.50 -1.15
CA ARG A 223 2.96 -5.99 -2.22
C ARG A 223 2.94 -4.46 -2.30
N LEU A 224 1.76 -3.85 -2.36
CA LEU A 224 1.62 -2.39 -2.43
C LEU A 224 2.19 -1.71 -1.18
N PHE A 225 2.04 -2.36 -0.04
CA PHE A 225 2.61 -1.90 1.20
C PHE A 225 4.15 -1.92 1.15
N LEU A 226 4.78 -3.01 0.69
CA LEU A 226 6.24 -3.09 0.50
C LEU A 226 6.78 -1.98 -0.41
N ARG A 227 6.06 -1.62 -1.49
CA ARG A 227 6.43 -0.52 -2.41
C ARG A 227 6.48 0.86 -1.75
N ILE A 228 5.77 1.08 -0.63
CA ILE A 228 5.82 2.34 0.11
C ILE A 228 7.15 2.49 0.87
N PHE A 229 7.71 1.37 1.35
CA PHE A 229 8.89 1.37 2.22
C PHE A 229 10.18 1.15 1.47
N PHE A 230 10.17 0.29 0.46
CA PHE A 230 11.27 0.17 -0.48
C PHE A 230 11.19 1.35 -1.44
N THR A 231 11.93 2.42 -1.15
CA THR A 231 11.86 3.66 -1.93
C THR A 231 12.44 3.53 -3.34
N GLU A 232 13.31 2.56 -3.59
CA GLU A 232 14.07 2.43 -4.84
C GLU A 232 13.89 1.03 -5.45
N TYR A 233 13.72 1.00 -6.78
CA TYR A 233 13.72 -0.25 -7.52
C TYR A 233 15.11 -0.89 -7.39
N ASN A 234 15.15 -2.08 -6.80
CA ASN A 234 16.35 -2.91 -6.77
C ASN A 234 15.96 -4.34 -7.16
N LYS A 235 16.94 -5.15 -7.57
CA LYS A 235 16.69 -6.52 -8.08
C LYS A 235 15.89 -7.38 -7.11
N ILE A 236 16.15 -7.29 -5.81
CA ILE A 236 15.48 -8.10 -4.78
C ILE A 236 14.03 -7.65 -4.58
N ASN A 237 13.80 -6.37 -4.32
CA ASN A 237 12.48 -5.79 -4.05
C ASN A 237 11.57 -5.89 -5.28
N SER A 238 12.11 -5.67 -6.48
CA SER A 238 11.35 -5.85 -7.73
C SER A 238 11.02 -7.32 -7.98
N SER A 239 11.91 -8.25 -7.64
CA SER A 239 11.60 -9.69 -7.72
C SER A 239 10.50 -10.10 -6.75
N ILE A 240 10.57 -9.65 -5.49
CA ILE A 240 9.52 -9.90 -4.49
C ILE A 240 8.19 -9.32 -4.95
N SER A 241 8.18 -8.05 -5.39
CA SER A 241 6.99 -7.39 -5.91
C SER A 241 6.40 -8.14 -7.11
N PHE A 242 7.25 -8.58 -8.04
CA PHE A 242 6.83 -9.37 -9.21
C PHE A 242 6.22 -10.71 -8.82
N ILE A 243 6.86 -11.47 -7.92
CA ILE A 243 6.37 -12.78 -7.46
C ILE A 243 5.02 -12.65 -6.76
N LEU A 244 4.88 -11.68 -5.85
CA LEU A 244 3.61 -11.43 -5.17
C LEU A 244 2.51 -11.03 -6.17
N ASN A 245 2.83 -10.21 -7.17
CA ASN A 245 1.89 -9.84 -8.23
C ASN A 245 1.45 -11.06 -9.04
N LEU A 246 2.38 -11.93 -9.38
CA LEU A 246 2.14 -13.13 -10.18
C LEU A 246 1.25 -14.12 -9.41
N ILE A 247 1.53 -14.36 -8.12
CA ILE A 247 0.70 -15.23 -7.28
C ILE A 247 -0.74 -14.68 -7.21
N SER A 248 -0.90 -13.40 -6.92
CA SER A 248 -2.23 -12.77 -6.88
C SER A 248 -2.94 -12.86 -8.23
N LEU A 249 -2.23 -12.65 -9.34
CA LEU A 249 -2.79 -12.75 -10.69
C LEU A 249 -3.29 -14.16 -11.00
N VAL A 250 -2.48 -15.17 -10.70
CA VAL A 250 -2.84 -16.59 -10.94
C VAL A 250 -4.12 -16.94 -10.19
N ILE A 251 -4.23 -16.54 -8.93
CA ILE A 251 -5.43 -16.80 -8.12
C ILE A 251 -6.64 -16.08 -8.72
N VAL A 252 -6.54 -14.78 -9.02
CA VAL A 252 -7.65 -14.00 -9.57
C VAL A 252 -8.11 -14.55 -10.93
N LEU A 253 -7.18 -14.93 -11.81
CA LEU A 253 -7.51 -15.53 -13.11
C LEU A 253 -8.13 -16.92 -12.96
N ALA A 254 -7.64 -17.74 -12.04
CA ALA A 254 -8.22 -19.06 -11.76
C ALA A 254 -9.68 -18.95 -11.30
N ILE A 255 -10.02 -17.92 -10.53
CA ILE A 255 -11.39 -17.63 -10.10
C ILE A 255 -12.23 -17.09 -11.27
N ILE A 256 -11.79 -16.00 -11.93
CA ILE A 256 -12.57 -15.31 -12.96
C ILE A 256 -12.82 -16.19 -14.19
N LEU A 257 -11.86 -17.05 -14.56
CA LEU A 257 -11.99 -17.95 -15.70
C LEU A 257 -12.74 -19.24 -15.36
N ASN A 258 -13.11 -19.46 -14.09
CA ASN A 258 -13.85 -20.65 -13.68
C ASN A 258 -15.27 -20.60 -14.27
N PRO A 259 -15.70 -21.62 -15.03
CA PRO A 259 -17.05 -21.66 -15.62
C PRO A 259 -18.17 -21.69 -14.57
N ASN A 260 -17.88 -22.16 -13.36
CA ASN A 260 -18.86 -22.30 -12.28
C ASN A 260 -18.90 -21.07 -11.35
N LEU A 261 -18.15 -20.00 -11.67
CA LEU A 261 -18.17 -18.77 -10.89
C LEU A 261 -19.55 -18.10 -10.94
N LEU A 262 -20.16 -18.07 -12.12
CA LEU A 262 -21.45 -17.42 -12.34
C LEU A 262 -22.61 -18.31 -11.95
N ASN A 263 -23.69 -17.72 -11.45
CA ASN A 263 -24.94 -18.42 -11.18
C ASN A 263 -25.45 -19.07 -12.49
N PRO A 264 -25.64 -20.40 -12.55
CA PRO A 264 -26.08 -21.09 -13.77
C PRO A 264 -27.50 -20.70 -14.21
N ASN A 265 -28.35 -20.27 -13.27
CA ASN A 265 -29.75 -19.89 -13.55
C ASN A 265 -29.90 -18.40 -13.90
N LEU A 266 -28.79 -17.65 -13.91
CA LEU A 266 -28.80 -16.20 -14.01
C LEU A 266 -29.53 -15.66 -15.24
N SER A 267 -29.33 -16.27 -16.41
CA SER A 267 -30.04 -15.86 -17.63
C SER A 267 -31.55 -16.13 -17.58
N GLN A 268 -31.96 -17.19 -16.88
CA GLN A 268 -33.38 -17.51 -16.72
C GLN A 268 -34.05 -16.56 -15.73
N GLU A 269 -33.39 -16.27 -14.61
CA GLU A 269 -33.85 -15.28 -13.63
C GLU A 269 -33.97 -13.88 -14.24
N LEU A 270 -33.00 -13.49 -15.09
CA LEU A 270 -33.06 -12.26 -15.87
C LEU A 270 -34.24 -12.20 -16.84
N ALA A 271 -34.47 -13.28 -17.59
CA ALA A 271 -35.59 -13.36 -18.52
C ALA A 271 -36.93 -13.23 -17.80
N ASN A 272 -37.06 -13.82 -16.60
CA ASN A 272 -38.27 -13.71 -15.77
C ASN A 272 -38.53 -12.26 -15.30
N LEU A 273 -37.50 -11.43 -15.17
CA LEU A 273 -37.60 -10.00 -14.88
C LEU A 273 -37.82 -9.12 -16.12
N GLY A 274 -37.98 -9.72 -17.31
CA GLY A 274 -38.21 -8.99 -18.56
C GLY A 274 -36.95 -8.40 -19.18
N PHE A 275 -35.76 -8.83 -18.78
CA PHE A 275 -34.53 -8.42 -19.46
C PHE A 275 -34.47 -9.01 -20.88
N PRO A 276 -33.90 -8.27 -21.86
CA PRO A 276 -33.75 -8.76 -23.23
C PRO A 276 -32.92 -10.05 -23.34
N GLU A 277 -33.19 -10.87 -24.34
CA GLU A 277 -32.45 -12.12 -24.64
C GLU A 277 -30.94 -11.92 -24.88
N LEU A 278 -30.51 -10.68 -25.15
CA LEU A 278 -29.09 -10.33 -25.29
C LEU A 278 -28.29 -10.61 -24.01
N PHE A 279 -28.92 -10.56 -22.83
CA PHE A 279 -28.32 -10.92 -21.55
C PHE A 279 -28.29 -12.45 -21.31
N SER A 280 -27.96 -13.19 -22.37
CA SER A 280 -27.74 -14.64 -22.31
C SER A 280 -26.55 -14.99 -21.41
N PHE A 281 -26.53 -16.21 -20.89
CA PHE A 281 -25.42 -16.71 -20.07
C PHE A 281 -24.06 -16.56 -20.79
N ASN A 282 -24.02 -16.85 -22.10
CA ASN A 282 -22.81 -16.69 -22.91
C ASN A 282 -22.33 -15.24 -23.00
N PHE A 283 -23.25 -14.28 -23.13
CA PHE A 283 -22.89 -12.87 -23.15
C PHE A 283 -22.25 -12.44 -21.83
N ILE A 284 -22.87 -12.79 -20.71
CA ILE A 284 -22.39 -12.43 -19.36
C ILE A 284 -21.07 -13.13 -19.06
N HIS A 285 -20.94 -14.42 -19.41
CA HIS A 285 -19.69 -15.16 -19.29
C HIS A 285 -18.56 -14.55 -20.12
N ASN A 286 -18.84 -14.07 -21.33
CA ASN A 286 -17.87 -13.37 -22.16
C ASN A 286 -17.47 -12.00 -21.57
N LEU A 287 -18.38 -11.28 -20.90
CA LEU A 287 -18.03 -10.07 -20.16
C LEU A 287 -17.04 -10.36 -19.02
N PHE A 288 -17.25 -11.44 -18.26
CA PHE A 288 -16.32 -11.86 -17.21
C PHE A 288 -14.95 -12.26 -17.78
N ARG A 289 -14.92 -12.95 -18.92
CA ARG A 289 -13.65 -13.24 -19.64
C ARG A 289 -12.94 -11.98 -20.11
N LEU A 290 -13.67 -10.99 -20.62
CA LEU A 290 -13.11 -9.69 -20.98
C LEU A 290 -12.54 -8.97 -19.76
N ALA A 291 -13.24 -9.00 -18.62
CA ALA A 291 -12.73 -8.45 -17.37
C ALA A 291 -11.43 -9.17 -16.93
N GLY A 292 -11.39 -10.51 -17.04
CA GLY A 292 -10.17 -11.30 -16.79
C GLY A 292 -9.02 -10.92 -17.71
N LEU A 293 -9.29 -10.66 -18.99
CA LEU A 293 -8.29 -10.19 -19.96
C LEU A 293 -7.78 -8.78 -19.63
N ILE A 294 -8.65 -7.86 -19.24
CA ILE A 294 -8.27 -6.52 -18.79
C ILE A 294 -7.38 -6.61 -17.54
N ILE A 295 -7.76 -7.43 -16.55
CA ILE A 295 -6.96 -7.67 -15.35
C ILE A 295 -5.59 -8.22 -15.73
N PHE A 296 -5.53 -9.22 -16.61
CA PHE A 296 -4.27 -9.78 -17.10
C PHE A 296 -3.37 -8.72 -17.75
N ILE A 297 -3.94 -7.85 -18.60
CA ILE A 297 -3.18 -6.76 -19.25
C ILE A 297 -2.64 -5.78 -18.20
N VAL A 298 -3.49 -5.32 -17.26
CA VAL A 298 -3.08 -4.37 -16.21
C VAL A 298 -1.96 -4.95 -15.35
N PHE A 299 -2.09 -6.21 -14.92
CA PHE A 299 -1.07 -6.88 -14.13
C PHE A 299 0.22 -7.09 -14.93
N THR A 300 0.12 -7.41 -16.21
CA THR A 300 1.30 -7.59 -17.09
C THR A 300 2.05 -6.27 -17.27
N ILE A 301 1.34 -5.16 -17.48
CA ILE A 301 1.94 -3.81 -17.58
C ILE A 301 2.67 -3.46 -16.28
N ASP A 302 2.06 -3.76 -15.12
CA ASP A 302 2.67 -3.47 -13.81
C ASP A 302 3.89 -4.36 -13.55
N SER A 303 3.81 -5.66 -13.86
CA SER A 303 4.93 -6.60 -13.80
C SER A 303 6.08 -6.21 -14.74
N TYR A 304 5.77 -5.71 -15.94
CA TYR A 304 6.79 -5.21 -16.86
C TYR A 304 7.54 -4.00 -16.30
N LYS A 305 6.84 -3.06 -15.63
CA LYS A 305 7.49 -1.93 -14.95
C LYS A 305 8.45 -2.42 -13.85
N GLU A 306 8.05 -3.43 -13.08
CA GLU A 306 8.90 -4.04 -12.05
C GLU A 306 10.20 -4.60 -12.62
N LEU A 307 10.10 -5.39 -13.69
CA LEU A 307 11.28 -5.97 -14.33
C LEU A 307 12.14 -4.90 -15.01
N LYS A 308 11.52 -3.96 -15.72
CA LYS A 308 12.23 -2.89 -16.41
C LYS A 308 13.04 -2.04 -15.44
N TYR A 309 12.40 -1.52 -14.38
CA TYR A 309 13.08 -0.60 -13.48
C TYR A 309 13.95 -1.31 -12.43
N GLY A 310 13.63 -2.57 -12.08
CA GLY A 310 14.43 -3.35 -11.12
C GLY A 310 15.72 -3.94 -11.69
N PHE A 311 15.76 -4.25 -13.00
CA PHE A 311 16.90 -4.94 -13.62
C PHE A 311 17.69 -4.10 -14.63
N TYR A 312 17.11 -3.07 -15.26
CA TYR A 312 17.81 -2.26 -16.27
C TYR A 312 18.39 -0.93 -15.75
N ASN A 313 18.15 -0.57 -14.49
CA ASN A 313 18.67 0.68 -13.88
C ASN A 313 19.92 0.47 -13.00
N ASN A 314 20.57 -0.70 -13.06
CA ASN A 314 21.86 -0.97 -12.42
C ASN A 314 23.00 -0.93 -13.42
#